data_AF-A0A8J5XX65-F1
#
_entry.id   AF-A0A8J5XX65-F1
#
_cell.length_a   1.000
_cell.length_b   1.000
_cell.length_c   1.000
_cell.angle_alpha   90.00
_cell.angle_beta   90.00
_cell.angle_gamma   90.00
#
_symmetry.space_group_name_H-M   'P 1'
#
loop_
_entity.id
_entity.type
_entity.pdbx_description
1 polymer ?
#
loop_
_entity_poly.entity_id
_entity_poly.type
_entity_poly.pdbx_seq_one_letter_code
_entity_poly.pdbx_strand_id
1 'polypeptide(L)'
;MLKLNELAAGSVQRIPISSKIASSRLWEDIRDKGSKVCWHRLFWFSLHIPKHSIVAWMADLNWLPTRDCLSSLGLNVDGRCLLCSRIAETRNHIFF
;
A
#
# COMPACT_ATOMS: atom_id res chain seq x y z
N MET A 1 -10.57 -7.28 0.39
CA MET A 1 -11.68 -7.36 -0.58
C MET A 1 -12.39 -6.00 -0.72
N LEU A 2 -11.65 -4.91 -0.99
CA LEU A 2 -12.09 -3.56 -1.35
C LEU A 2 -10.88 -2.87 -2.01
N LYS A 3 -10.96 -2.07 -3.08
CA LYS A 3 -11.94 -2.04 -4.18
C LYS A 3 -11.24 -2.56 -5.45
N LEU A 4 -11.95 -3.28 -6.33
CA LEU A 4 -11.42 -3.70 -7.65
C LEU A 4 -12.48 -3.58 -8.78
N ASN A 5 -13.43 -2.64 -8.68
CA ASN A 5 -14.57 -2.53 -9.61
C ASN A 5 -15.00 -1.09 -9.98
N GLU A 6 -14.06 -0.14 -10.03
CA GLU A 6 -14.32 1.23 -10.52
C GLU A 6 -13.37 1.63 -11.69
N LEU A 7 -12.96 0.66 -12.50
CA LEU A 7 -12.19 0.89 -13.75
C LEU A 7 -13.10 1.21 -14.94
N ALA A 8 -13.94 2.24 -14.82
CA ALA A 8 -14.97 2.55 -15.82
C ALA A 8 -15.24 4.05 -16.06
N ALA A 9 -14.19 4.91 -16.04
CA ALA A 9 -14.32 6.32 -16.46
C ALA A 9 -13.03 6.97 -17.02
N GLY A 10 -11.95 6.21 -17.23
CA GLY A 10 -10.70 6.73 -17.80
C GLY A 10 -10.52 6.25 -19.25
N SER A 11 -10.41 7.19 -20.20
CA SER A 11 -10.12 6.86 -21.60
C SER A 11 -8.70 6.29 -21.72
N VAL A 12 -8.59 4.96 -21.84
CA VAL A 12 -7.31 4.28 -22.10
C VAL A 12 -6.87 4.55 -23.53
N GLN A 13 -6.19 5.68 -23.73
CA GLN A 13 -5.52 6.01 -24.97
C GLN A 13 -4.45 4.94 -25.25
N ARG A 14 -4.58 4.18 -26.33
CA ARG A 14 -3.54 3.22 -26.75
C ARG A 14 -2.28 3.98 -27.14
N ILE A 15 -1.27 3.92 -26.28
CA ILE A 15 0.04 4.55 -26.50
C ILE A 15 0.74 3.86 -27.69
N PRO A 16 1.09 4.58 -28.77
CA PRO A 16 1.81 3.98 -29.89
C PRO A 16 3.25 3.67 -29.48
N ILE A 17 3.63 2.39 -29.54
CA ILE A 17 4.92 1.84 -29.08
C ILE A 17 6.14 2.39 -29.88
N SER A 18 5.90 3.12 -30.97
CA SER A 18 6.89 3.47 -32.00
C SER A 18 7.42 4.92 -31.97
N SER A 19 7.28 5.65 -30.86
CA SER A 19 7.90 6.98 -30.71
C SER A 19 8.72 7.11 -29.43
N LYS A 20 9.73 8.01 -29.43
CA LYS A 20 10.58 8.27 -28.26
C LYS A 20 9.78 9.03 -27.19
N ILE A 21 9.06 8.29 -26.35
CA ILE A 21 8.34 8.84 -25.21
C ILE A 21 9.30 8.99 -24.03
N ALA A 22 9.35 10.18 -23.43
CA ALA A 22 10.09 10.40 -22.19
C ALA A 22 9.40 9.62 -21.05
N SER A 23 10.18 8.86 -20.27
CA SER A 23 9.67 8.07 -19.13
C SER A 23 8.88 8.90 -18.11
N SER A 24 9.23 10.18 -17.94
CA SER A 24 8.50 11.13 -17.11
C SER A 24 7.07 11.40 -17.61
N ARG A 25 6.86 11.54 -18.92
CA ARG A 25 5.52 11.74 -19.51
C ARG A 25 4.68 10.47 -19.37
N LEU A 26 5.28 9.33 -19.67
CA LEU A 26 4.64 8.01 -19.51
C LEU A 26 4.20 7.77 -18.04
N TRP A 27 5.04 8.17 -17.07
CA TRP A 27 4.71 8.08 -15.65
C TRP A 27 3.57 9.02 -15.23
N GLU A 28 3.53 10.25 -15.76
CA GLU A 28 2.44 11.20 -15.49
C GLU A 28 1.09 10.76 -16.06
N ASP A 29 1.07 10.06 -17.19
CA ASP A 29 -0.14 9.54 -17.84
C ASP A 29 -0.65 8.22 -17.20
N ILE A 30 0.25 7.34 -16.75
CA ILE A 30 -0.13 6.05 -16.13
C ILE A 30 -0.59 6.22 -14.67
N ARG A 31 -0.07 7.22 -13.94
CA ARG A 31 -0.36 7.36 -12.50
C ARG A 31 -1.74 7.94 -12.26
N ASP A 32 -2.56 7.22 -11.51
CA ASP A 32 -3.79 7.79 -10.94
C ASP A 32 -3.45 8.81 -9.83
N LYS A 33 -4.02 10.01 -9.92
CA LYS A 33 -3.72 11.14 -9.03
C LYS A 33 -4.82 11.26 -7.98
N GLY A 34 -4.79 10.36 -7.00
CA GLY A 34 -5.71 10.38 -5.86
C GLY A 34 -5.69 11.70 -5.08
N SER A 35 -6.80 12.01 -4.40
CA SER A 35 -6.95 13.20 -3.57
C SER A 35 -5.92 13.26 -2.44
N LYS A 36 -5.39 14.46 -2.16
CA LYS A 36 -4.40 14.65 -1.08
C LYS A 36 -5.03 14.43 0.31
N VAL A 37 -4.75 13.26 0.89
CA VAL A 37 -5.18 12.87 2.24
C VAL A 37 -4.58 13.76 3.33
N CYS A 38 -5.37 14.05 4.37
CA CYS A 38 -4.95 14.92 5.48
C CYS A 38 -3.76 14.36 6.27
N TRP A 39 -3.72 13.04 6.45
CA TRP A 39 -2.69 12.30 7.18
C TRP A 39 -1.35 12.18 6.44
N HIS A 40 -1.24 12.60 5.17
CA HIS A 40 0.02 12.57 4.42
C HIS A 40 1.18 13.23 5.17
N ARG A 41 0.92 14.30 5.93
CA ARG A 41 1.94 15.03 6.70
C ARG A 41 2.47 14.27 7.93
N LEU A 42 1.76 13.24 8.41
CA LEU A 42 2.22 12.40 9.53
C LEU A 42 3.43 11.55 9.13
N PHE A 43 3.42 11.02 7.89
CA PHE A 43 4.47 10.15 7.38
C PHE A 43 5.56 10.92 6.62
N TRP A 44 5.17 11.96 5.85
CA TRP A 44 6.03 12.64 4.88
C TRP A 44 6.34 14.10 5.29
N PHE A 45 7.02 14.29 6.42
CA PHE A 45 7.49 15.60 6.90
C PHE A 45 8.98 15.83 6.59
N SER A 46 9.48 17.07 6.74
CA SER A 46 10.80 17.49 6.22
C SER A 46 12.03 16.87 6.90
N LEU A 47 11.85 16.09 7.97
CA LEU A 47 12.90 15.39 8.71
C LEU A 47 12.49 13.93 9.04
N HIS A 48 11.57 13.37 8.25
CA HIS A 48 11.11 12.01 8.47
C HIS A 48 12.21 11.00 8.14
N ILE A 49 12.35 9.95 8.97
CA ILE A 49 13.26 8.84 8.66
C ILE A 49 12.50 7.89 7.73
N PRO A 50 12.94 7.69 6.47
CA PRO A 50 12.15 6.95 5.48
C PRO A 50 11.76 5.54 5.94
N LYS A 51 12.68 4.82 6.60
CA LYS A 51 12.44 3.49 7.19
C LYS A 51 11.23 3.47 8.14
N HIS A 52 11.14 4.42 9.06
CA HIS A 52 10.06 4.47 10.04
C HIS A 52 8.75 4.96 9.41
N SER A 53 8.82 5.96 8.53
CA SER A 53 7.65 6.50 7.84
C SER A 53 6.98 5.49 6.92
N ILE A 54 7.76 4.68 6.18
CA ILE A 54 7.22 3.61 5.33
C ILE A 54 6.54 2.54 6.19
N VAL A 55 7.15 2.12 7.31
CA VAL A 55 6.53 1.14 8.24
C VAL A 55 5.25 1.68 8.85
N ALA A 56 5.24 2.93 9.33
CA ALA A 56 4.07 3.56 9.92
C ALA A 56 2.93 3.76 8.91
N TRP A 57 3.27 4.14 7.67
CA TRP A 57 2.30 4.27 6.57
C TRP A 57 1.69 2.92 6.17
N MET A 58 2.50 1.85 6.07
CA MET A 58 1.99 0.50 5.83
C MET A 58 1.14 -0.02 7.00
N ALA A 59 1.47 0.36 8.24
CA ALA A 59 0.65 0.02 9.41
C ALA A 59 -0.73 0.68 9.32
N ASP A 60 -0.81 1.98 9.01
CA ASP A 60 -2.07 2.70 8.92
C ASP A 60 -2.98 2.15 7.80
N LEU A 61 -2.40 1.79 6.65
CA LEU A 61 -3.12 1.16 5.54
C LEU A 61 -3.47 -0.33 5.74
N ASN A 62 -3.06 -0.95 6.85
CA ASN A 62 -3.12 -2.41 7.06
C ASN A 62 -2.42 -3.22 5.94
N TRP A 63 -1.37 -2.65 5.34
CA TRP A 63 -0.55 -3.27 4.29
C TRP A 63 0.68 -4.01 4.83
N LEU A 64 0.87 -4.03 6.16
CA LEU A 64 1.90 -4.86 6.77
C LEU A 64 1.60 -6.35 6.53
N PRO A 65 2.60 -7.18 6.15
CA PRO A 65 2.46 -8.62 5.95
C PRO A 65 2.39 -9.37 7.29
N THR A 66 1.39 -9.04 8.10
CA THR A 66 1.04 -9.74 9.35
C THR A 66 0.46 -11.11 9.03
N ARG A 67 0.62 -12.09 9.93
CA ARG A 67 0.06 -13.45 9.70
C ARG A 67 -1.46 -13.45 9.55
N ASP A 68 -2.18 -12.52 10.19
CA ASP A 68 -3.62 -12.31 9.96
C ASP A 68 -3.91 -11.91 8.50
N CYS A 69 -3.18 -10.93 7.96
CA CYS A 69 -3.28 -10.54 6.55
C CYS A 69 -2.92 -11.70 5.60
N LEU A 70 -1.83 -12.41 5.86
CA LEU A 70 -1.39 -13.56 5.04
C LEU A 70 -2.43 -14.70 5.06
N SER A 71 -3.03 -14.99 6.22
CA SER A 71 -4.12 -15.96 6.36
C SER A 71 -5.37 -15.51 5.59
N SER A 72 -5.72 -14.22 5.63
CA SER A 72 -6.84 -13.65 4.86
C SER A 72 -6.65 -13.74 3.33
N LEU A 73 -5.39 -13.85 2.87
CA LEU A 73 -5.02 -14.09 1.47
C LEU A 73 -5.05 -15.59 1.09
N GLY A 74 -5.46 -16.48 2.00
CA GLY A 74 -5.56 -17.92 1.76
C GLY A 74 -4.24 -18.69 1.91
N LEU A 75 -3.18 -18.07 2.45
CA LEU A 75 -1.92 -18.76 2.74
C LEU A 75 -2.08 -19.59 4.02
N ASN A 76 -1.65 -20.86 3.98
CA ASN A 76 -1.64 -21.73 5.15
C ASN A 76 -0.48 -21.34 6.10
N VAL A 77 -0.71 -20.33 6.93
CA VAL A 77 0.24 -19.81 7.92
C VAL A 77 -0.36 -19.97 9.31
N ASP A 78 0.45 -20.39 10.29
CA ASP A 78 0.06 -20.32 11.70
C ASP A 78 -0.22 -18.87 12.08
N GLY A 79 -1.48 -18.55 12.43
CA GLY A 79 -1.91 -17.20 12.75
C GLY A 79 -1.32 -16.62 14.04
N ARG A 80 -0.65 -17.42 14.89
CA ARG A 80 -0.05 -16.95 16.15
C ARG A 80 1.10 -15.96 15.91
N CYS A 81 1.15 -14.92 16.74
CA CYS A 81 2.23 -13.93 16.79
C CYS A 81 3.56 -14.56 17.18
N LEU A 82 4.59 -14.35 16.36
CA LEU A 82 5.94 -14.87 16.61
C LEU A 82 6.63 -14.24 17.82
N LEU A 83 6.21 -13.06 18.27
CA LEU A 83 6.82 -12.33 19.37
C LEU A 83 6.33 -12.80 20.74
N CYS A 84 5.04 -13.18 20.85
CA CYS A 84 4.43 -13.58 22.12
C CYS A 84 4.03 -15.06 22.19
N SER A 85 3.90 -15.74 21.04
CA SER A 85 3.44 -17.13 20.88
C SER A 85 2.09 -17.48 21.51
N ARG A 86 1.25 -16.48 21.84
CA ARG A 86 -0.01 -16.63 22.58
C ARG A 86 -1.25 -16.17 21.81
N ILE A 87 -1.17 -15.03 21.14
CA ILE A 87 -2.30 -14.32 20.51
C ILE A 87 -2.09 -14.29 18.99
N ALA A 88 -3.16 -14.13 18.20
CA ALA A 88 -3.06 -13.94 16.76
C ALA A 88 -2.25 -12.69 16.39
N GLU A 89 -1.47 -12.77 15.31
CA GLU A 89 -0.63 -11.68 14.82
C GLU A 89 -1.45 -10.66 14.02
N THR A 90 -2.08 -9.73 14.72
CA THR A 90 -2.80 -8.60 14.12
C THR A 90 -1.97 -7.32 14.19
N ARG A 91 -2.28 -6.33 13.33
CA ARG A 91 -1.65 -5.01 13.39
C ARG A 91 -1.72 -4.39 14.78
N ASN A 92 -2.91 -4.43 15.39
CA ASN A 92 -3.14 -3.92 16.74
C ASN A 92 -2.26 -4.69 17.74
N HIS A 93 -2.25 -6.02 17.72
CA HIS A 93 -1.40 -6.79 18.63
C HIS A 93 0.11 -6.49 18.53
N ILE A 94 0.63 -6.03 17.38
CA ILE A 94 2.03 -5.60 17.24
C ILE A 94 2.26 -4.13 17.66
N PHE A 95 1.31 -3.23 17.41
CA PHE A 95 1.53 -1.78 17.52
C PHE A 95 0.62 -1.02 18.52
N PHE A 96 -0.56 -1.54 18.86
CA PHE A 96 -1.62 -0.90 19.67
C PHE A 96 -2.52 -1.92 20.41
#